data_AF-A0A7X8PE39-F1
#
_entry.id   AF-A0A7X8PE39-F1
#
_cell.length_a   1.000
_cell.length_b   1.000
_cell.length_c   1.000
_cell.angle_alpha   90.00
_cell.angle_beta   90.00
_cell.angle_gamma   90.00
#
_symmetry.space_group_name_H-M   'P 1'
#
loop_
_entity.id
_entity.type
_entity.pdbx_description
1 polymer ?
#
loop_
_entity_poly.entity_id
_entity_poly.type
_entity_poly.pdbx_seq_one_letter_code
_entity_poly.pdbx_strand_id
1 'polypeptide(L)'
;MPRKSVSLAERYRAHRAAFELARELGCTPKEAEAELARRAGAEQRRAAHEEWRKGHARLEALKSAPIHRADPEPPPQPWWLRD
;
A
#
# COMPACT_ATOMS: atom_id res chain seq x y z
N MET A 1 -3.72 9.83 -15.27
CA MET A 1 -3.82 10.82 -14.17
C MET A 1 -2.57 11.70 -14.22
N PRO A 2 -2.67 13.01 -14.50
CA PRO A 2 -1.51 13.90 -14.47
C PRO A 2 -0.96 13.97 -13.04
N ARG A 3 0.37 13.84 -12.89
CA ARG A 3 1.02 13.98 -11.57
C ARG A 3 0.90 15.44 -11.14
N LYS A 4 0.39 15.68 -9.93
CA LYS A 4 0.34 17.03 -9.35
C LYS A 4 1.75 17.60 -9.30
N SER A 5 1.93 18.83 -9.79
CA SER A 5 3.21 19.53 -9.68
C SER A 5 3.49 19.80 -8.20
N VAL A 6 4.72 19.52 -7.78
CA VAL A 6 5.17 19.80 -6.41
C VAL A 6 5.18 21.31 -6.21
N SER A 7 4.61 21.78 -5.11
CA SER A 7 4.59 23.21 -4.80
C SER A 7 6.00 23.74 -4.52
N LEU A 8 6.21 25.05 -4.73
CA LEU A 8 7.50 25.67 -4.45
C LEU A 8 7.93 25.49 -2.98
N ALA A 9 6.98 25.57 -2.05
CA ALA A 9 7.25 25.39 -0.63
C ALA A 9 7.77 23.97 -0.32
N GLU A 10 7.17 22.94 -0.92
CA GLU A 10 7.62 21.55 -0.76
C GLU A 10 9.02 21.33 -1.33
N ARG A 11 9.35 21.96 -2.46
CA ARG A 11 10.71 21.93 -3.01
C ARG A 11 11.74 22.51 -2.04
N TYR A 12 11.43 23.63 -1.39
CA TYR A 12 12.33 24.22 -0.40
C TYR A 12 12.47 23.36 0.87
N ARG A 13 11.39 22.72 1.33
CA ARG A 13 11.45 21.76 2.44
C ARG A 13 12.36 20.58 2.10
N ALA A 14 12.22 20.02 0.90
CA ALA A 14 13.06 18.92 0.44
C ALA A 14 14.53 19.31 0.35
N HIS A 15 14.84 20.48 -0.21
CA HIS A 15 16.21 21.01 -0.25
C HIS A 15 16.80 21.19 1.14
N ARG A 16 16.02 21.74 2.09
CA ARG A 16 16.49 21.94 3.46
C ARG A 16 16.83 20.61 4.14
N ALA A 17 15.96 19.61 4.00
CA ALA A 17 16.20 18.28 4.54
C ALA A 17 17.47 17.63 3.95
N ALA A 18 17.71 17.80 2.65
CA ALA A 18 18.93 17.30 2.02
C ALA A 18 20.19 18.01 2.52
N PHE A 19 20.14 19.34 2.72
CA PHE A 19 21.25 20.10 3.29
C PHE A 19 21.57 19.70 4.73
N GLU A 20 20.53 19.53 5.56
CA GLU A 20 20.69 19.08 6.95
C GLU A 20 21.32 17.69 6.99
N LEU A 21 20.84 16.76 6.16
CA LEU A 21 21.40 15.42 6.05
C LEU A 21 22.84 15.43 5.52
N ALA A 22 23.15 16.26 4.53
CA ALA A 22 24.50 16.41 4.00
C ALA A 22 25.49 16.86 5.08
N ARG A 23 25.06 17.78 5.95
CA ARG A 23 25.85 18.25 7.10
C ARG A 23 26.08 17.13 8.12
N GLU A 24 25.08 16.30 8.39
CA GLU A 24 25.19 15.18 9.34
C GLU A 24 26.10 14.06 8.82
N LEU A 25 26.01 13.75 7.52
CA LEU A 25 26.78 12.68 6.88
C LEU A 25 28.16 13.13 6.39
N GLY A 26 28.44 14.44 6.39
CA GLY A 26 29.68 14.99 5.84
C GLY A 26 29.81 14.78 4.33
N CYS A 27 28.70 14.80 3.59
CA CYS A 27 28.67 14.58 2.13
C CYS A 27 28.14 15.81 1.37
N THR A 28 28.07 15.72 0.04
CA THR A 28 27.49 16.80 -0.76
C THR A 28 25.96 16.80 -0.70
N PRO A 29 25.28 17.96 -0.85
CA PRO A 29 23.81 18.01 -0.87
C PRO A 29 23.18 17.08 -1.91
N LYS A 30 23.81 16.90 -3.07
CA LYS A 30 23.33 16.01 -4.14
C LYS A 30 23.40 14.53 -3.75
N GLU A 31 24.43 14.14 -3.01
CA GLU A 31 24.54 12.78 -2.47
C GLU A 31 23.50 12.54 -1.37
N ALA A 32 23.24 13.54 -0.53
CA ALA A 32 22.19 13.46 0.48
C ALA A 32 20.78 13.35 -0.15
N GLU A 33 20.50 14.08 -1.24
CA GLU A 33 19.27 13.90 -2.02
C GLU A 33 19.13 12.45 -2.54
N ALA A 34 20.22 11.89 -3.08
CA ALA A 34 20.23 10.51 -3.55
C ALA A 34 20.02 9.49 -2.41
N GLU A 35 20.58 9.75 -1.23
CA GLU A 35 20.36 8.96 -0.02
C GLU A 35 18.88 9.00 0.41
N LEU A 36 18.27 10.20 0.48
CA LEU A 36 16.86 10.37 0.80
C LEU A 36 15.96 9.62 -0.20
N ALA A 37 16.25 9.74 -1.49
CA ALA A 37 15.52 9.02 -2.54
C ALA A 37 15.66 7.49 -2.38
N ARG A 38 16.86 7.01 -2.02
CA ARG A 38 17.11 5.58 -1.79
C ARG A 38 16.32 5.06 -0.59
N ARG A 39 16.29 5.82 0.52
CA ARG A 39 15.53 5.48 1.73
C ARG A 39 14.03 5.43 1.45
N ALA A 40 13.49 6.47 0.82
CA ALA A 40 12.09 6.52 0.42
C ALA A 40 11.70 5.35 -0.51
N GLY A 41 12.56 5.03 -1.48
CA GLY A 41 12.35 3.88 -2.37
C GLY A 41 12.41 2.54 -1.64
N ALA A 42 13.29 2.40 -0.64
CA ALA A 42 13.37 1.19 0.17
C ALA A 42 12.12 1.00 1.05
N GLU A 43 11.62 2.08 1.65
CA GLU A 43 10.38 2.08 2.44
C GLU A 43 9.17 1.70 1.59
N GLN A 44 9.03 2.29 0.39
CA GLN A 44 7.95 1.94 -0.53
C GLN A 44 7.98 0.46 -0.94
N ARG A 45 9.17 -0.07 -1.23
CA ARG A 45 9.32 -1.51 -1.55
C ARG A 45 8.94 -2.40 -0.38
N ARG A 46 9.33 -2.03 0.86
CA ARG A 46 8.95 -2.77 2.06
C ARG A 46 7.44 -2.76 2.26
N ALA A 47 6.80 -1.59 2.17
CA ALA A 47 5.35 -1.45 2.30
C ALA A 47 4.61 -2.30 1.24
N ALA A 48 5.00 -2.20 -0.02
CA ALA A 48 4.42 -3.00 -1.10
C ALA A 48 4.60 -4.51 -0.88
N HIS A 49 5.76 -4.93 -0.38
CA HIS A 49 6.03 -6.33 -0.07
C HIS A 49 5.18 -6.83 1.11
N GLU A 50 4.97 -6.01 2.14
CA GLU A 50 4.08 -6.35 3.25
C GLU A 50 2.62 -6.49 2.82
N GLU A 51 2.13 -5.57 1.99
CA GLU A 51 0.78 -5.66 1.41
C GLU A 51 0.62 -6.92 0.56
N TRP A 52 1.60 -7.21 -0.30
CA TRP A 52 1.63 -8.43 -1.09
C TRP A 52 1.61 -9.67 -0.20
N ARG A 53 2.44 -9.72 0.85
CA ARG A 53 2.47 -10.84 1.80
C ARG A 53 1.12 -11.06 2.49
N LYS A 54 0.45 -10.00 2.92
CA LYS A 54 -0.88 -10.08 3.55
C LYS A 54 -1.92 -10.61 2.57
N GLY A 55 -1.94 -10.08 1.34
CA GLY A 55 -2.82 -10.54 0.28
C GLY A 55 -2.59 -12.02 -0.06
N HIS A 56 -1.32 -12.40 -0.22
CA HIS A 56 -0.93 -13.78 -0.50
C HIS A 56 -1.36 -14.73 0.63
N ALA A 57 -1.10 -14.37 1.89
CA ALA A 57 -1.51 -15.18 3.03
C ALA A 57 -3.04 -15.38 3.09
N ARG A 58 -3.82 -14.33 2.77
CA ARG A 58 -5.28 -14.44 2.66
C ARG A 58 -5.71 -15.40 1.55
N LEU A 59 -5.09 -15.32 0.38
CA LEU A 59 -5.40 -16.23 -0.74
C LEU A 59 -5.05 -17.68 -0.41
N GLU A 60 -3.91 -17.94 0.23
CA GLU A 60 -3.53 -19.27 0.68
C GLU A 60 -4.50 -19.84 1.73
N ALA A 61 -4.97 -19.01 2.65
CA ALA A 61 -6.01 -19.41 3.61
C ALA A 61 -7.33 -19.78 2.91
N LEU A 62 -7.73 -19.04 1.87
CA LEU A 62 -8.94 -19.35 1.10
C LEU A 62 -8.82 -20.62 0.26
N LYS A 63 -7.63 -20.95 -0.26
CA LYS A 63 -7.40 -22.19 -1.03
C LYS A 63 -7.67 -23.45 -0.21
N SER A 64 -7.36 -23.40 1.08
CA SER A 64 -7.55 -24.52 2.01
C SER A 64 -8.87 -24.44 2.77
N ALA A 65 -9.64 -23.37 2.60
CA ALA A 65 -10.90 -23.20 3.30
C ALA A 65 -11.97 -24.16 2.73
N PRO A 66 -12.72 -24.84 3.60
CA PRO A 66 -13.86 -25.63 3.16
C PRO A 66 -14.90 -24.73 2.47
N ILE A 67 -15.37 -25.16 1.31
CA ILE A 67 -16.45 -24.46 0.60
C ILE A 67 -17.74 -24.72 1.38
N HIS A 68 -18.18 -23.74 2.16
CA HIS A 68 -19.52 -23.75 2.74
C HIS A 68 -20.53 -23.56 1.61
N ARG A 69 -21.15 -24.66 1.18
CA ARG A 69 -22.38 -24.57 0.39
C ARG A 69 -23.45 -24.03 1.32
N ALA A 70 -24.03 -22.87 0.97
CA ALA A 70 -25.27 -22.45 1.60
C ALA A 70 -26.31 -23.54 1.37
N ASP A 71 -27.06 -23.90 2.42
CA ASP A 71 -28.21 -24.77 2.24
C ASP A 71 -29.15 -24.13 1.20
N PRO A 72 -29.69 -24.91 0.26
CA PRO A 72 -30.62 -24.37 -0.71
C PRO A 72 -31.78 -23.71 0.03
N GLU A 73 -32.07 -22.46 -0.32
CA GLU A 73 -33.25 -21.76 0.19
C GLU A 73 -34.47 -22.64 -0.06
N PRO A 74 -35.32 -22.89 0.98
CA PRO A 74 -36.50 -23.70 0.79
C PRO A 74 -37.35 -23.06 -0.31
N PRO A 75 -37.91 -23.88 -1.24
CA PRO A 75 -38.70 -23.33 -2.34
C PRO A 75 -39.83 -22.47 -1.78
N PRO A 76 -40.16 -21.34 -2.42
CA PRO A 76 -41.21 -20.46 -1.95
C PRO A 76 -42.50 -21.24 -1.81
N GLN A 77 -43.20 -21.06 -0.67
CA GLN A 77 -44.46 -21.77 -0.44
C GLN A 77 -45.46 -21.44 -1.57
N PRO A 78 -46.10 -22.47 -2.15
CA PRO A 78 -47.15 -22.30 -3.15
C PRO A 78 -48.25 -21.37 -2.63
N TRP A 79 -48.84 -20.59 -3.53
CA TRP A 79 -49.86 -19.60 -3.19
C TRP A 79 -51.12 -20.19 -2.56
N TRP A 80 -51.42 -21.48 -2.78
CA TRP A 80 -52.54 -22.19 -2.18
C TRP A 80 -52.30 -22.65 -0.73
N LEU A 81 -51.08 -22.45 -0.21
CA LEU A 81 -50.66 -22.72 1.18
C LEU A 81 -50.46 -21.42 1.99
N ARG A 82 -50.80 -20.27 1.40
CA ARG A 82 -50.73 -18.96 2.06
C ARG A 82 -52.13 -18.60 2.54
N ASP A 83 -52.34 -18.57 3.86
CA ASP A 83 -53.60 -18.11 4.50
C ASP A 83 -53.90 -16.62 4.20
#